data_AF-A0A1Y3BL84-F1
#
_entry.id   AF-A0A1Y3BL84-F1
#
_cell.length_a   1.000
_cell.length_b   1.000
_cell.length_c   1.000
_cell.angle_alpha   90.00
_cell.angle_beta   90.00
_cell.angle_gamma   90.00
#
_symmetry.space_group_name_H-M   'P 1'
#
loop_
_entity.id
_entity.type
_entity.pdbx_description
1 polymer ?
#
loop_
_entity_poly.entity_id
_entity_poly.type
_entity_poly.pdbx_seq_one_letter_code
_entity_poly.pdbx_strand_id
1 'polypeptide(L)'
;MNILPHKSWHVRTKKNIARVRRDEEKARREEEELQQRISLAEHEARIVHLKQKQGIKTVDKSKNDAKNTSEQFDLFNDFKDKIAEDSEKKEEKKIEQEKWEVRTGIFSYLDGRYKHEKAANDEWYLKSHEERMNVSDKSDETIKNVKDERNKRMNDPLENMKSYLSIMKKNEAILNLNESDPPKIKSKILKTEHTPNLVSTTHKRKHKKRKKRKHHSSSSGSDSDNQCKKLLLQKLRTERLDRERRERDRAMQLVHGPSSSRSSAVNNDVKQKYNSQFNPHLAKQNFT
;
A
#
# COMPACT_ATOMS: atom_id res chain seq x y z
N MET A 1 11.43 -33.90 7.68
CA MET A 1 11.65 -32.45 7.41
C MET A 1 10.42 -31.89 6.72
N ASN A 2 9.80 -30.84 7.25
CA ASN A 2 8.63 -30.21 6.62
C ASN A 2 9.07 -29.23 5.53
N ILE A 3 8.78 -29.55 4.26
CA ILE A 3 9.14 -28.74 3.10
C ILE A 3 8.02 -27.82 2.63
N LEU A 4 6.82 -27.95 3.22
CA LEU A 4 5.61 -27.24 2.82
C LEU A 4 5.73 -25.71 2.91
N PRO A 5 6.36 -25.12 3.96
CA PRO A 5 6.53 -23.67 4.07
C PRO A 5 7.39 -23.04 2.97
N HIS A 6 8.21 -23.85 2.29
CA HIS A 6 9.07 -23.42 1.19
C HIS A 6 8.39 -23.49 -0.17
N LYS A 7 7.16 -24.01 -0.25
CA LYS A 7 6.39 -24.07 -1.49
C LYS A 7 5.57 -22.80 -1.66
N SER A 8 5.62 -22.22 -2.85
CA SER A 8 4.91 -20.99 -3.21
C SER A 8 3.39 -21.12 -3.19
N TRP A 9 2.84 -22.33 -3.31
CA TRP A 9 1.41 -22.61 -3.25
C TRP A 9 0.87 -22.86 -1.83
N HIS A 10 1.74 -22.91 -0.82
CA HIS A 10 1.28 -23.24 0.53
C HIS A 10 0.41 -22.12 1.11
N VAL A 11 -0.86 -22.45 1.39
CA VAL A 11 -1.92 -21.50 1.79
C VAL A 11 -1.55 -20.69 3.04
N ARG A 12 -0.87 -21.32 4.02
CA ARG A 12 -0.53 -20.66 5.30
C ARG A 12 0.72 -19.77 5.23
N THR A 13 1.38 -19.67 4.08
CA THR A 13 2.50 -18.72 3.96
C THR A 13 1.97 -17.29 4.02
N LYS A 14 2.71 -16.42 4.73
CA LYS A 14 2.36 -14.99 4.89
C LYS A 14 2.04 -14.30 3.56
N LYS A 15 2.77 -14.65 2.50
CA LYS A 15 2.57 -14.09 1.15
C LYS A 15 1.23 -14.48 0.53
N ASN A 16 0.79 -15.72 0.72
CA ASN A 16 -0.48 -16.19 0.16
C ASN A 16 -1.67 -15.66 0.98
N ILE A 17 -1.55 -15.64 2.30
CA ILE A 17 -2.56 -15.01 3.16
C ILE A 17 -2.74 -13.53 2.80
N ALA A 18 -1.65 -12.79 2.52
CA ALA A 18 -1.72 -11.40 2.10
C ALA A 18 -2.27 -11.18 0.68
N ARG A 19 -2.24 -12.21 -0.19
CA ARG A 19 -2.93 -12.17 -1.49
C ARG A 19 -4.41 -12.35 -1.30
N VAL A 20 -4.80 -13.40 -0.57
CA VAL A 20 -6.21 -13.68 -0.22
C VAL A 20 -6.87 -12.47 0.42
N ARG A 21 -6.24 -11.83 1.42
CA ARG A 21 -6.78 -10.62 2.05
C ARG A 21 -7.01 -9.47 1.07
N ARG A 22 -6.09 -9.25 0.13
CA ARG A 22 -6.24 -8.19 -0.89
C ARG A 22 -7.40 -8.50 -1.83
N ASP A 23 -7.53 -9.76 -2.22
CA ASP A 23 -8.59 -10.20 -3.12
C ASP A 23 -9.96 -10.14 -2.40
N GLU A 24 -10.03 -10.53 -1.12
CA GLU A 24 -11.21 -10.39 -0.26
C GLU A 24 -11.59 -8.92 -0.03
N GLU A 25 -10.62 -8.05 0.24
CA GLU A 25 -10.87 -6.62 0.42
C GLU A 25 -11.34 -5.97 -0.88
N LYS A 26 -10.77 -6.40 -2.02
CA LYS A 26 -11.21 -5.93 -3.34
C LYS A 26 -12.64 -6.38 -3.63
N ALA A 27 -12.96 -7.65 -3.39
CA ALA A 27 -14.32 -8.17 -3.55
C ALA A 27 -15.33 -7.41 -2.67
N ARG A 28 -14.98 -7.17 -1.41
CA ARG A 28 -15.82 -6.39 -0.49
C ARG A 28 -16.07 -4.96 -0.98
N ARG A 29 -15.03 -4.27 -1.48
CA ARG A 29 -15.15 -2.92 -2.03
C ARG A 29 -16.08 -2.90 -3.25
N GLU A 30 -15.94 -3.88 -4.16
CA GLU A 30 -16.81 -4.00 -5.33
C GLU A 30 -18.27 -4.30 -4.94
N GLU A 31 -18.50 -5.13 -3.92
CA GLU A 31 -19.82 -5.39 -3.35
C GLU A 31 -20.45 -4.14 -2.71
N GLU A 32 -19.67 -3.37 -1.94
CA GLU A 32 -20.10 -2.11 -1.33
C GLU A 32 -20.47 -1.07 -2.39
N GLU A 33 -19.66 -0.91 -3.44
CA GLU A 33 -19.93 0.00 -4.56
C GLU A 33 -21.22 -0.41 -5.32
N LEU A 34 -21.41 -1.72 -5.52
CA LEU A 34 -22.62 -2.25 -6.15
C LEU A 34 -23.85 -2.01 -5.28
N GLN A 35 -23.76 -2.25 -3.97
CA GLN A 35 -24.84 -1.99 -3.02
C GLN A 35 -25.20 -0.50 -2.98
N GLN A 36 -24.20 0.39 -2.98
CA GLN A 36 -24.43 1.83 -3.05
C GLN A 36 -25.17 2.20 -4.34
N ARG A 37 -24.76 1.64 -5.48
CA ARG A 37 -25.43 1.87 -6.76
C ARG A 37 -26.87 1.37 -6.77
N ILE A 38 -27.12 0.19 -6.20
CA ILE A 38 -28.48 -0.36 -6.05
C ILE A 38 -29.33 0.54 -5.16
N SER A 39 -28.80 0.97 -4.01
CA SER A 39 -29.50 1.86 -3.08
C SER A 39 -29.87 3.19 -3.72
N LEU A 40 -28.94 3.80 -4.48
CA LEU A 40 -29.22 5.02 -5.25
C LEU A 40 -30.30 4.80 -6.31
N ALA A 41 -30.20 3.72 -7.09
CA ALA A 41 -31.21 3.39 -8.09
C ALA A 41 -32.59 3.12 -7.47
N GLU A 42 -32.65 2.45 -6.31
CA GLU A 42 -33.89 2.22 -5.58
C GLU A 42 -34.48 3.55 -5.07
N HIS A 43 -33.65 4.43 -4.54
CA HIS A 43 -34.06 5.76 -4.08
C HIS A 43 -34.61 6.60 -5.24
N GLU A 44 -33.90 6.65 -6.36
CA GLU A 44 -34.33 7.34 -7.58
C GLU A 44 -35.65 6.76 -8.11
N ALA A 45 -35.77 5.44 -8.19
CA ALA A 45 -37.00 4.77 -8.62
C ALA A 45 -38.18 5.10 -7.70
N ARG A 46 -37.96 5.11 -6.37
CA ARG A 46 -38.97 5.49 -5.39
C ARG A 46 -39.43 6.93 -5.58
N ILE A 47 -38.50 7.86 -5.80
CA ILE A 47 -38.83 9.27 -6.08
C ILE A 47 -39.63 9.39 -7.37
N VAL A 48 -39.21 8.72 -8.44
CA VAL A 48 -39.92 8.73 -9.73
C VAL A 48 -41.34 8.22 -9.56
N HIS A 49 -41.53 7.12 -8.83
CA HIS A 49 -42.85 6.57 -8.53
C HIS A 49 -43.73 7.57 -7.75
N LEU A 50 -43.18 8.23 -6.72
CA LEU A 50 -43.92 9.23 -5.95
C LEU A 50 -44.29 10.46 -6.80
N LYS A 51 -43.37 10.94 -7.66
CA LYS A 51 -43.62 12.04 -8.58
C LYS A 51 -44.74 11.71 -9.57
N GLN A 52 -44.71 10.51 -10.14
CA GLN A 52 -45.77 10.01 -11.01
C GLN A 52 -47.12 9.96 -10.28
N LYS A 53 -47.14 9.46 -9.04
CA LYS A 53 -48.36 9.39 -8.20
C LYS A 53 -48.93 10.78 -7.88
N GLN A 54 -48.07 11.79 -7.69
CA GLN A 54 -48.48 13.18 -7.47
C GLN A 54 -48.90 13.91 -8.76
N GLY A 55 -48.86 13.26 -9.92
CA GLY A 55 -49.19 13.89 -11.20
C GLY A 55 -48.15 14.89 -11.69
N ILE A 56 -46.97 14.95 -11.04
CA ILE A 56 -45.86 15.80 -11.45
C ILE A 56 -45.21 15.13 -12.67
N LYS A 57 -45.57 15.59 -13.87
CA LYS A 57 -44.88 15.19 -15.10
C LYS A 57 -43.41 15.57 -14.97
N THR A 58 -42.52 14.59 -15.11
CA THR A 58 -41.08 14.81 -15.23
C THR A 58 -40.82 15.51 -16.57
N VAL A 59 -40.97 16.83 -16.60
CA VAL A 59 -40.59 17.65 -17.75
C VAL A 59 -39.06 17.66 -17.78
N ASP A 60 -38.48 17.05 -18.81
CA ASP A 60 -37.06 17.17 -19.12
C ASP A 60 -36.73 18.64 -19.36
N LYS A 61 -36.16 19.29 -18.33
CA LYS A 61 -35.71 20.68 -18.40
C LYS A 61 -34.39 20.75 -19.17
N SER A 62 -34.46 20.66 -20.50
CA SER A 62 -33.50 21.35 -21.35
C SER A 62 -33.92 22.82 -21.44
N LYS A 63 -33.06 23.71 -20.91
CA LYS A 63 -33.09 25.18 -21.03
C LYS A 63 -34.26 25.91 -20.34
N ASN A 64 -33.93 26.66 -19.28
CA ASN A 64 -34.02 28.12 -19.30
C ASN A 64 -33.65 28.73 -17.95
N ASP A 65 -32.84 29.78 -18.05
CA ASP A 65 -32.58 30.79 -17.03
C ASP A 65 -33.88 31.33 -16.42
N ALA A 66 -33.93 31.42 -15.10
CA ALA A 66 -34.87 32.29 -14.40
C ALA A 66 -34.27 32.70 -13.06
N LYS A 67 -33.75 33.94 -13.03
CA LYS A 67 -33.51 34.71 -11.81
C LYS A 67 -34.82 34.75 -11.01
N ASN A 68 -34.82 34.24 -9.79
CA ASN A 68 -35.87 34.52 -8.80
C ASN A 68 -35.23 35.13 -7.56
N THR A 69 -35.32 36.45 -7.49
CA THR A 69 -35.12 37.26 -6.30
C THR A 69 -36.41 37.27 -5.48
N SER A 70 -36.41 36.55 -4.36
CA SER A 70 -37.27 36.79 -3.20
C SER A 70 -36.82 35.81 -2.12
N GLU A 71 -36.60 36.30 -0.90
CA GLU A 71 -36.10 35.58 0.28
C GLU A 71 -36.66 34.16 0.39
N GLN A 72 -35.94 33.19 -0.19
CA GLN A 72 -36.30 31.79 -0.12
C GLN A 72 -35.79 31.28 1.23
N PHE A 73 -36.71 31.03 2.14
CA PHE A 73 -36.41 30.48 3.47
C PHE A 73 -35.67 29.14 3.28
N ASP A 74 -34.36 29.14 3.52
CA ASP A 74 -33.48 27.99 3.33
C ASP A 74 -33.72 26.96 4.44
N LEU A 75 -34.77 26.14 4.25
CA LEU A 75 -35.20 25.09 5.18
C LEU A 75 -34.13 24.03 5.49
N PHE A 76 -32.99 24.07 4.81
CA PHE A 76 -31.90 23.11 4.89
C PHE A 76 -30.61 23.66 5.50
N ASN A 77 -30.59 24.90 6.00
CA ASN A 77 -29.38 25.43 6.66
C ASN A 77 -28.92 24.53 7.83
N ASP A 78 -29.86 24.05 8.66
CA ASP A 78 -29.59 23.12 9.76
C ASP A 78 -28.96 21.78 9.31
N PHE A 79 -29.17 21.36 8.05
CA PHE A 79 -28.55 20.16 7.48
C PHE A 79 -27.20 20.44 6.84
N LYS A 80 -27.01 21.62 6.24
CA LYS A 80 -25.72 22.05 5.71
C LYS A 80 -24.66 22.10 6.81
N ASP A 81 -25.04 22.60 7.99
CA ASP A 81 -24.15 22.69 9.14
C ASP A 81 -23.71 21.30 9.64
N LYS A 82 -24.63 20.31 9.67
CA LYS A 82 -24.31 18.92 10.04
C LYS A 82 -23.44 18.20 9.00
N ILE A 83 -23.66 18.44 7.72
CA ILE A 83 -22.83 17.86 6.64
C ILE A 83 -21.41 18.46 6.67
N ALA A 84 -21.30 19.76 6.95
CA ALA A 84 -20.02 20.43 7.16
C ALA A 84 -19.28 19.82 8.35
N GLU A 85 -19.96 19.62 9.48
CA GLU A 85 -19.39 19.01 10.69
C GLU A 85 -18.88 17.57 10.44
N ASP A 86 -19.57 16.78 9.63
CA ASP A 86 -19.13 15.43 9.22
C ASP A 86 -17.94 15.45 8.25
N SER A 87 -17.77 16.52 7.48
CA SER A 87 -16.58 16.72 6.62
C SER A 87 -15.37 17.10 7.47
N GLU A 88 -15.54 18.05 8.39
CA GLU A 88 -14.50 18.49 9.32
C GLU A 88 -13.99 17.33 10.18
N LYS A 89 -14.89 16.50 10.73
CA LYS A 89 -14.51 15.29 11.49
C LYS A 89 -13.69 14.28 10.66
N LYS A 90 -13.89 14.21 9.34
CA LYS A 90 -13.08 13.33 8.47
C LYS A 90 -11.71 13.93 8.20
N GLU A 91 -11.62 15.25 8.09
CA GLU A 91 -10.36 15.97 7.92
C GLU A 91 -9.51 15.92 9.20
N GLU A 92 -10.13 16.11 10.37
CA GLU A 92 -9.46 15.96 11.67
C GLU A 92 -8.85 14.56 11.85
N LYS A 93 -9.60 13.51 11.49
CA LYS A 93 -9.09 12.13 11.53
C LYS A 93 -7.91 11.90 10.58
N LYS A 94 -7.92 12.50 9.39
CA LYS A 94 -6.78 12.44 8.46
C LYS A 94 -5.57 13.16 9.02
N ILE A 95 -5.76 14.35 9.59
CA ILE A 95 -4.70 15.12 10.25
C ILE A 95 -4.13 14.34 11.43
N GLU A 96 -4.96 13.65 12.22
CA GLU A 96 -4.53 12.82 13.33
C GLU A 96 -3.74 11.58 12.86
N GLN A 97 -4.18 10.95 11.78
CA GLN A 97 -3.44 9.86 11.13
C GLN A 97 -2.07 10.35 10.63
N GLU A 98 -2.01 11.47 9.90
CA GLU A 98 -0.76 12.06 9.44
C GLU A 98 0.17 12.39 10.61
N LYS A 99 -0.34 13.00 11.69
CA LYS A 99 0.44 13.27 12.91
C LYS A 99 0.99 11.99 13.53
N TRP A 100 0.20 10.91 13.56
CA TRP A 100 0.65 9.61 14.08
C TRP A 100 1.69 8.96 13.17
N GLU A 101 1.49 8.99 11.85
CA GLU A 101 2.42 8.45 10.86
C GLU A 101 3.75 9.23 10.85
N VAL A 102 3.70 10.55 11.00
CA VAL A 102 4.89 11.40 11.19
C VAL A 102 5.59 11.07 12.50
N ARG A 103 4.84 10.97 13.60
CA ARG A 103 5.39 10.64 14.92
C ARG A 103 6.04 9.25 14.95
N THR A 104 5.49 8.30 14.20
CA THR A 104 6.01 6.94 14.07
C THR A 104 7.10 6.81 13.00
N GLY A 105 7.38 7.88 12.24
CA GLY A 105 8.36 7.89 11.16
C GLY A 105 7.96 7.08 9.92
N ILE A 106 6.68 6.72 9.80
CA ILE A 106 6.10 6.05 8.64
C ILE A 106 5.92 7.05 7.49
N PHE A 107 5.53 8.28 7.83
CA PHE A 107 5.35 9.37 6.89
C PHE A 107 6.37 10.48 7.17
N SER A 108 7.08 10.92 6.13
CA SER A 108 8.02 12.03 6.22
C SER A 108 7.80 12.94 5.02
N TYR A 109 7.42 14.19 5.25
CA TYR A 109 7.32 15.17 4.18
C TYR A 109 8.71 15.42 3.61
N LEU A 110 8.83 15.29 2.28
CA LEU A 110 10.08 15.45 1.55
C LEU A 110 10.65 16.87 1.68
N ASP A 111 9.79 17.85 1.94
CA ASP A 111 10.13 19.27 2.06
C ASP A 111 10.66 19.67 3.44
N GLY A 112 10.91 18.72 4.35
CA GLY A 112 11.54 19.00 5.65
C GLY A 112 10.68 19.77 6.66
N ARG A 113 9.43 20.10 6.33
CA ARG A 113 8.50 20.93 7.14
C ARG A 113 8.24 20.40 8.56
N TYR A 114 8.49 19.13 8.81
CA TYR A 114 8.31 18.48 10.13
C TYR A 114 9.63 18.19 10.86
N LYS A 115 10.78 18.60 10.33
CA LYS A 115 11.96 18.73 11.18
C LYS A 115 11.60 19.80 12.21
N HIS A 116 11.46 19.39 13.47
CA HIS A 116 11.23 20.30 14.60
C HIS A 116 11.98 21.61 14.36
N GLU A 117 11.30 22.74 14.46
CA GLU A 117 11.83 24.06 14.07
C GLU A 117 13.18 24.40 14.75
N LYS A 118 13.50 23.74 15.88
CA LYS A 118 14.82 23.82 16.51
C LYS A 118 15.95 23.22 15.67
N ALA A 119 15.74 22.14 14.91
CA ALA A 119 16.75 21.64 13.96
C ALA A 119 16.82 22.41 12.65
N ALA A 120 15.77 23.14 12.26
CA ALA A 120 15.81 23.92 11.03
C ALA A 120 16.86 25.04 11.10
N ASN A 121 17.13 25.59 12.28
CA ASN A 121 18.20 26.55 12.54
C ASN A 121 19.55 25.93 12.95
N ASP A 122 19.60 24.61 13.23
CA ASP A 122 20.84 23.88 13.59
C ASP A 122 21.49 23.18 12.40
N GLU A 123 20.95 23.35 11.19
CA GLU A 123 21.57 22.83 9.99
C GLU A 123 22.87 23.61 9.70
N TRP A 124 24.02 22.92 9.77
CA TRP A 124 25.37 23.51 9.71
C TRP A 124 25.60 24.44 8.50
N TYR A 125 24.86 24.24 7.41
CA TYR A 125 24.95 25.03 6.18
C TYR A 125 24.12 26.31 6.20
N LEU A 126 23.09 26.43 7.06
CA LEU A 126 22.33 27.66 7.28
C LEU A 126 23.03 28.63 8.24
N LYS A 127 23.89 28.11 9.12
CA LYS A 127 24.75 28.93 10.00
C LYS A 127 25.69 29.83 9.18
N SER A 128 25.97 31.04 9.65
CA SER A 128 26.94 31.92 8.97
C SER A 128 28.36 31.34 9.06
N HIS A 129 29.28 31.74 8.15
CA HIS A 129 30.66 31.24 8.22
C HIS A 129 31.34 31.63 9.53
N GLU A 130 31.07 32.83 10.05
CA GLU A 130 31.56 33.28 11.35
C GLU A 130 31.02 32.42 12.49
N GLU A 131 29.73 32.06 12.46
CA GLU A 131 29.09 31.21 13.47
C GLU A 131 29.53 29.74 13.40
N ARG A 132 30.02 29.28 12.24
CA ARG A 132 30.68 27.98 12.09
C ARG A 132 32.13 27.98 12.59
N MET A 133 32.83 29.10 12.44
CA MET A 133 34.25 29.22 12.78
C MET A 133 34.47 29.66 14.23
N ASN A 134 33.47 30.27 14.86
CA ASN A 134 33.49 30.62 16.27
C ASN A 134 33.16 29.40 17.14
N VAL A 135 34.14 28.52 17.32
CA VAL A 135 34.16 27.47 18.36
C VAL A 135 34.57 28.08 19.71
N SER A 136 34.08 29.27 20.06
CA SER A 136 34.49 29.99 21.28
C SER A 136 33.41 30.04 22.36
N ASP A 137 32.25 29.44 22.11
CA ASP A 137 31.26 29.23 23.15
C ASP A 137 31.76 28.14 24.11
N LYS A 138 32.29 28.58 25.24
CA LYS A 138 32.79 27.80 26.38
C LYS A 138 31.83 26.67 26.83
N SER A 139 30.56 26.73 26.45
CA SER A 139 29.55 25.69 26.67
C SER A 139 29.73 24.45 25.78
N ASP A 140 30.23 24.57 24.55
CA ASP A 140 30.31 23.45 23.61
C ASP A 140 31.62 22.66 23.74
N GLU A 141 32.71 23.32 24.16
CA GLU A 141 33.98 22.67 24.52
C GLU A 141 33.87 21.84 25.80
N THR A 142 33.12 22.32 26.81
CA THR A 142 32.87 21.55 28.04
C THR A 142 32.04 20.30 27.73
N ILE A 143 31.04 20.39 26.86
CA ILE A 143 30.22 19.23 26.44
C ILE A 143 31.04 18.23 25.62
N LYS A 144 31.88 18.70 24.68
CA LYS A 144 32.77 17.82 23.90
C LYS A 144 33.82 17.14 24.77
N ASN A 145 34.47 17.87 25.67
CA ASN A 145 35.47 17.31 26.60
C ASN A 145 34.86 16.25 27.53
N VAL A 146 33.66 16.47 28.08
CA VAL A 146 32.98 15.46 28.91
C VAL A 146 32.63 14.20 28.12
N LYS A 147 32.21 14.35 26.86
CA LYS A 147 31.84 13.21 26.01
C LYS A 147 33.07 12.41 25.58
N ASP A 148 34.17 13.10 25.28
CA ASP A 148 35.45 12.47 24.94
C ASP A 148 36.10 11.80 26.15
N GLU A 149 36.05 12.40 27.34
CA GLU A 149 36.51 11.73 28.56
C GLU A 149 35.69 10.48 28.88
N ARG A 150 34.36 10.52 28.66
CA ARG A 150 33.50 9.36 28.84
C ARG A 150 33.85 8.24 27.84
N ASN A 151 34.08 8.59 26.59
CA ASN A 151 34.48 7.63 25.56
C ASN A 151 35.87 7.04 25.85
N LYS A 152 36.82 7.86 26.30
CA LYS A 152 38.15 7.41 26.74
C LYS A 152 38.04 6.45 27.91
N ARG A 153 37.21 6.73 28.93
CA ARG A 153 36.97 5.83 30.06
C ARG A 153 36.29 4.52 29.66
N MET A 154 35.30 4.57 28.76
CA MET A 154 34.59 3.38 28.27
C MET A 154 35.49 2.47 27.41
N ASN A 155 36.43 3.06 26.68
CA ASN A 155 37.34 2.34 25.80
C ASN A 155 38.72 2.07 26.45
N ASP A 156 38.89 2.38 27.73
CA ASP A 156 40.11 2.07 28.48
C ASP A 156 40.09 0.61 28.96
N PRO A 157 41.02 -0.25 28.50
CA PRO A 157 41.10 -1.64 28.93
C PRO A 157 41.31 -1.79 30.45
N LEU A 158 41.95 -0.82 31.13
CA LEU A 158 42.13 -0.86 32.58
C LEU A 158 40.81 -0.69 33.33
N GLU A 159 39.92 0.17 32.84
CA GLU A 159 38.62 0.39 33.48
C GLU A 159 37.71 -0.85 33.34
N ASN A 160 37.79 -1.51 32.18
CA ASN A 160 37.15 -2.80 31.98
C ASN A 160 37.68 -3.85 32.96
N MET A 161 39.00 -3.98 33.12
CA MET A 161 39.59 -4.93 34.09
C MET A 161 39.20 -4.61 35.54
N LYS A 162 39.18 -3.34 35.95
CA LYS A 162 38.71 -2.93 37.28
C LYS A 162 37.26 -3.32 37.53
N SER A 163 36.40 -3.21 36.51
CA SER A 163 35.00 -3.63 36.62
C SER A 163 34.88 -5.14 36.89
N TYR A 164 35.66 -5.98 36.20
CA TYR A 164 35.71 -7.42 36.42
C TYR A 164 36.25 -7.77 37.81
N LEU A 165 37.34 -7.14 38.24
CA LEU A 165 37.90 -7.36 39.57
C LEU A 165 36.94 -6.95 40.69
N SER A 166 36.17 -5.88 40.50
CA SER A 166 35.12 -5.44 41.43
C SER A 166 33.98 -6.46 41.54
N ILE A 167 33.57 -7.05 40.40
CA ILE A 167 32.57 -8.12 40.36
C ILE A 167 33.11 -9.38 41.06
N MET A 168 34.36 -9.77 40.77
CA MET A 168 34.99 -10.94 41.41
C MET A 168 35.09 -10.75 42.93
N LYS A 169 35.56 -9.59 43.39
CA LYS A 169 35.66 -9.28 44.82
C LYS A 169 34.29 -9.26 45.53
N LYS A 170 33.24 -8.78 44.85
CA LYS A 170 31.86 -8.84 45.38
C LYS A 170 31.35 -10.28 45.47
N ASN A 171 31.63 -11.10 44.46
CA ASN A 171 31.25 -12.51 44.47
C ASN A 171 32.01 -13.28 45.55
N GLU A 172 33.29 -13.01 45.75
CA GLU A 172 34.08 -13.55 46.88
C GLU A 172 33.50 -13.12 48.22
N ALA A 173 33.11 -11.85 48.38
CA ALA A 173 32.45 -11.39 49.61
C ALA A 173 31.09 -12.08 49.85
N ILE A 174 30.31 -12.33 48.79
CA ILE A 174 29.03 -13.07 48.87
C ILE A 174 29.28 -14.53 49.25
N LEU A 175 30.34 -15.15 48.73
CA LEU A 175 30.72 -16.52 49.07
C LEU A 175 31.21 -16.62 50.52
N ASN A 176 32.04 -15.69 50.97
CA ASN A 176 32.53 -15.64 52.35
C ASN A 176 31.41 -15.33 53.36
N LEU A 177 30.36 -14.59 52.95
CA LEU A 177 29.16 -14.37 53.77
C LEU A 177 28.26 -15.60 53.88
N ASN A 178 28.39 -16.58 52.98
CA ASN A 178 27.61 -17.83 53.02
C ASN A 178 28.29 -18.96 53.83
N GLU A 179 29.53 -18.75 54.31
CA GLU A 179 30.25 -19.67 55.22
C GLU A 179 29.96 -19.43 56.71
N SER A 180 29.22 -18.37 57.06
CA SER A 180 28.67 -18.19 58.42
C SER A 180 27.15 -18.09 58.34
N ASP A 181 26.47 -18.91 59.14
CA ASP A 181 25.04 -19.25 59.12
C ASP A 181 24.07 -18.18 58.57
N PRO A 182 23.10 -18.55 57.70
CA PRO A 182 22.25 -17.57 57.05
C PRO A 182 21.14 -17.02 57.98
N PRO A 183 21.04 -15.70 58.24
CA PRO A 183 19.78 -15.15 58.70
C PRO A 183 18.81 -15.05 57.51
N LYS A 184 17.64 -15.65 57.69
CA LYS A 184 16.47 -15.53 56.79
C LYS A 184 16.06 -14.06 56.67
N ILE A 185 16.54 -13.36 55.64
CA ILE A 185 16.02 -12.05 55.26
C ILE A 185 15.26 -12.18 53.94
N LYS A 186 13.93 -12.03 54.03
CA LYS A 186 13.01 -11.92 52.89
C LYS A 186 13.40 -10.69 52.07
N SER A 187 14.11 -10.86 50.96
CA SER A 187 14.36 -9.76 50.03
C SER A 187 13.09 -9.48 49.22
N LYS A 188 12.43 -8.37 49.55
CA LYS A 188 11.50 -7.71 48.63
C LYS A 188 12.26 -7.44 47.34
N ILE A 189 11.67 -7.88 46.24
CA ILE A 189 12.11 -7.61 44.87
C ILE A 189 12.22 -6.09 44.70
N LEU A 190 13.45 -5.56 44.74
CA LEU A 190 13.76 -4.27 44.14
C LEU A 190 14.11 -4.55 42.68
N LYS A 191 13.18 -4.17 41.79
CA LYS A 191 13.42 -4.10 40.35
C LYS A 191 14.51 -3.05 40.11
N THR A 192 15.73 -3.48 39.84
CA THR A 192 16.69 -2.65 39.11
C THR A 192 16.61 -3.05 37.64
N GLU A 193 15.88 -2.22 36.89
CA GLU A 193 15.87 -2.19 35.44
C GLU A 193 17.32 -1.99 34.95
N HIS A 194 17.95 -3.04 34.41
CA HIS A 194 18.89 -3.03 33.27
C HIS A 194 19.62 -4.38 33.18
N THR A 195 18.93 -5.38 32.64
CA THR A 195 19.59 -6.47 31.90
C THR A 195 18.76 -6.75 30.64
N PRO A 196 19.37 -6.78 29.45
CA PRO A 196 18.85 -7.61 28.37
C PRO A 196 19.70 -8.88 28.29
N ASN A 197 19.12 -9.95 28.85
CA ASN A 197 19.13 -11.33 28.35
C ASN A 197 20.30 -11.76 27.44
N LEU A 198 21.31 -12.41 28.05
CA LEU A 198 22.17 -13.37 27.36
C LEU A 198 21.44 -14.72 27.25
N VAL A 199 20.75 -14.92 26.13
CA VAL A 199 20.20 -16.24 25.77
C VAL A 199 21.33 -17.12 25.24
N SER A 200 21.51 -18.26 25.90
CA SER A 200 22.36 -19.39 25.52
C SER A 200 22.27 -19.75 24.03
N THR A 201 23.39 -19.85 23.32
CA THR A 201 23.46 -20.67 22.10
C THR A 201 24.74 -21.50 22.03
N THR A 202 24.52 -22.80 22.09
CA THR A 202 25.44 -23.91 21.85
C THR A 202 26.25 -23.74 20.57
N HIS A 203 27.57 -23.94 20.65
CA HIS A 203 28.46 -24.05 19.50
C HIS A 203 28.09 -25.24 18.60
N LYS A 204 27.63 -24.98 17.38
CA LYS A 204 27.62 -25.97 16.28
C LYS A 204 28.65 -25.58 15.23
N ARG A 205 29.74 -26.35 15.20
CA ARG A 205 30.74 -26.37 14.12
C ARG A 205 30.05 -26.60 12.78
N LYS A 206 30.31 -25.76 11.77
CA LYS A 206 29.93 -26.03 10.38
C LYS A 206 31.08 -25.78 9.41
N HIS A 207 31.19 -26.74 8.51
CA HIS A 207 32.24 -26.99 7.52
C HIS A 207 32.39 -25.89 6.46
N LYS A 208 33.65 -25.70 6.03
CA LYS A 208 34.08 -25.09 4.76
C LYS A 208 33.24 -25.65 3.59
N LYS A 209 32.51 -24.79 2.86
CA LYS A 209 32.07 -25.09 1.49
C LYS A 209 32.40 -23.94 0.54
N ARG A 210 33.02 -24.37 -0.57
CA ARG A 210 33.62 -23.63 -1.68
C ARG A 210 32.75 -22.48 -2.22
N LYS A 211 33.40 -21.34 -2.48
CA LYS A 211 32.87 -20.24 -3.30
C LYS A 211 32.61 -20.76 -4.73
N LYS A 212 31.34 -20.82 -5.15
CA LYS A 212 31.00 -20.82 -6.58
C LYS A 212 30.91 -19.37 -7.03
N ARG A 213 31.75 -19.02 -8.00
CA ARG A 213 31.71 -17.76 -8.76
C ARG A 213 30.33 -17.62 -9.38
N LYS A 214 29.61 -16.54 -9.05
CA LYS A 214 28.39 -16.15 -9.78
C LYS A 214 28.80 -15.09 -10.79
N HIS A 215 28.62 -15.43 -12.06
CA HIS A 215 28.74 -14.51 -13.18
C HIS A 215 27.78 -13.34 -13.01
N HIS A 216 28.31 -12.15 -13.28
CA HIS A 216 27.58 -10.90 -13.33
C HIS A 216 26.94 -10.85 -14.72
N SER A 217 25.62 -11.03 -14.81
CA SER A 217 24.86 -10.52 -15.94
C SER A 217 24.30 -9.17 -15.51
N SER A 218 25.00 -8.13 -15.94
CA SER A 218 24.56 -6.75 -15.97
C SER A 218 23.19 -6.63 -16.63
N SER A 219 22.22 -6.08 -15.91
CA SER A 219 21.06 -5.43 -16.50
C SER A 219 20.64 -4.32 -15.53
N SER A 220 21.33 -3.20 -15.66
CA SER A 220 20.85 -1.90 -15.20
C SER A 220 19.63 -1.54 -16.04
N GLY A 221 18.48 -2.12 -15.72
CA GLY A 221 17.20 -1.71 -16.28
C GLY A 221 16.67 -0.57 -15.44
N SER A 222 16.67 0.63 -16.00
CA SER A 222 16.02 1.80 -15.42
C SER A 222 14.56 1.45 -15.07
N ASP A 223 14.00 2.00 -13.99
CA ASP A 223 12.60 1.76 -13.60
C ASP A 223 11.60 2.07 -14.72
N SER A 224 11.98 2.92 -15.67
CA SER A 224 11.26 3.17 -16.92
C SER A 224 11.07 1.91 -17.78
N ASP A 225 12.08 1.04 -17.89
CA ASP A 225 12.03 -0.18 -18.71
C ASP A 225 11.05 -1.21 -18.13
N ASN A 226 10.94 -1.27 -16.80
CA ASN A 226 9.98 -2.15 -16.13
C ASN A 226 8.55 -1.65 -16.31
N GLN A 227 8.32 -0.34 -16.33
CA GLN A 227 7.03 0.27 -16.64
C GLN A 227 6.64 0.06 -18.10
N CYS A 228 7.56 0.26 -19.05
CA CYS A 228 7.34 -0.01 -20.46
C CYS A 228 6.92 -1.46 -20.73
N LYS A 229 7.58 -2.44 -20.10
CA LYS A 229 7.20 -3.86 -20.20
C LYS A 229 5.81 -4.14 -19.62
N LYS A 230 5.46 -3.48 -18.51
CA LYS A 230 4.14 -3.60 -17.87
C LYS A 230 3.01 -3.04 -18.76
N LEU A 231 3.24 -1.89 -19.39
CA LEU A 231 2.30 -1.28 -20.34
C LEU A 231 2.14 -2.14 -21.61
N LEU A 232 3.24 -2.69 -22.13
CA LEU A 232 3.18 -3.61 -23.26
C LEU A 232 2.39 -4.88 -22.94
N LEU A 233 2.62 -5.48 -21.77
CA LEU A 233 1.86 -6.62 -21.27
C LEU A 233 0.37 -6.30 -21.08
N GLN A 234 0.04 -5.09 -20.63
CA GLN A 234 -1.35 -4.64 -20.49
C GLN A 234 -2.03 -4.51 -21.85
N LYS A 235 -1.35 -3.93 -22.85
CA LYS A 235 -1.85 -3.83 -24.24
C LYS A 235 -2.11 -5.21 -24.87
N LEU A 236 -1.23 -6.18 -24.63
CA LEU A 236 -1.43 -7.54 -25.14
C LEU A 236 -2.61 -8.24 -24.43
N ARG A 237 -2.87 -7.94 -23.16
CA ARG A 237 -4.04 -8.47 -22.44
C ARG A 237 -5.35 -7.87 -22.93
N THR A 238 -5.41 -6.56 -23.19
CA THR A 238 -6.61 -5.93 -23.74
C THR A 238 -6.90 -6.47 -25.13
N GLU A 239 -5.89 -6.57 -25.98
CA GLU A 239 -6.04 -7.14 -27.32
C GLU A 239 -6.53 -8.60 -27.28
N ARG A 240 -6.01 -9.41 -26.35
CA ARG A 240 -6.48 -10.78 -26.13
C ARG A 240 -7.96 -10.82 -25.72
N LEU A 241 -8.37 -9.99 -24.76
CA LEU A 241 -9.76 -9.93 -24.31
C LEU A 241 -10.71 -9.50 -25.43
N ASP A 242 -10.27 -8.58 -26.30
CA ASP A 242 -11.06 -8.17 -27.46
C ASP A 242 -11.20 -9.30 -28.50
N ARG A 243 -10.15 -10.12 -28.69
CA ARG A 243 -10.25 -11.32 -29.54
C ARG A 243 -11.22 -12.34 -28.94
N GLU A 244 -11.07 -12.65 -27.66
CA GLU A 244 -11.97 -13.56 -26.94
C GLU A 244 -13.43 -13.05 -26.96
N ARG A 245 -13.64 -11.73 -26.84
CA ARG A 245 -14.98 -11.11 -26.96
C ARG A 245 -15.55 -11.27 -28.36
N ARG A 246 -14.79 -10.94 -29.41
CA ARG A 246 -15.23 -11.13 -30.81
C ARG A 246 -15.56 -12.58 -31.13
N GLU A 247 -14.76 -13.52 -30.64
CA GLU A 247 -15.01 -14.95 -30.81
C GLU A 247 -16.25 -15.40 -30.04
N ARG A 248 -16.42 -14.91 -28.81
CA ARG A 248 -17.62 -15.14 -28.01
C ARG A 248 -18.87 -14.57 -28.68
N ASP A 249 -18.81 -13.37 -29.22
CA ASP A 249 -19.91 -12.74 -29.96
C ASP A 249 -20.23 -13.53 -31.22
N ARG A 250 -19.21 -13.99 -31.96
CA ARG A 250 -19.39 -14.87 -33.12
C ARG A 250 -20.02 -16.21 -32.74
N ALA A 251 -19.60 -16.81 -31.62
CA ALA A 251 -20.17 -18.04 -31.09
C ALA A 251 -21.62 -17.82 -30.62
N MET A 252 -21.90 -16.72 -29.92
CA MET A 252 -23.25 -16.34 -29.53
C MET A 252 -24.13 -16.11 -30.75
N GLN A 253 -23.64 -15.45 -31.79
CA GLN A 253 -24.39 -15.22 -33.03
C GLN A 253 -24.67 -16.53 -33.79
N LEU A 254 -23.77 -17.51 -33.71
CA LEU A 254 -23.98 -18.85 -34.25
C LEU A 254 -25.02 -19.65 -33.43
N VAL A 255 -24.98 -19.52 -32.10
CA VAL A 255 -25.89 -20.21 -31.17
C VAL A 255 -27.30 -19.61 -31.19
N HIS A 256 -27.41 -18.29 -31.23
CA HIS A 256 -28.70 -17.58 -31.25
C HIS A 256 -29.35 -17.54 -32.65
N GLY A 257 -28.61 -17.88 -33.71
CA GLY A 257 -29.07 -17.78 -35.09
C GLY A 257 -29.35 -16.33 -35.52
N PRO A 258 -29.60 -16.06 -36.81
CA PRO A 258 -29.89 -14.69 -37.25
C PRO A 258 -31.23 -14.22 -36.66
N SER A 259 -31.16 -13.40 -35.62
CA SER A 259 -32.29 -12.57 -35.21
C SER A 259 -32.61 -11.60 -36.34
N SER A 260 -33.63 -11.94 -37.12
CA SER A 260 -34.42 -11.10 -38.04
C SER A 260 -34.03 -9.61 -38.13
N SER A 261 -32.95 -9.29 -38.83
CA SER A 261 -32.75 -8.01 -39.52
C SER A 261 -31.84 -8.24 -40.72
N ARG A 262 -32.39 -8.97 -41.68
CA ARG A 262 -31.75 -9.27 -42.96
C ARG A 262 -31.63 -7.97 -43.76
N SER A 263 -30.44 -7.36 -43.76
CA SER A 263 -30.06 -6.48 -44.85
C SER A 263 -30.09 -7.31 -46.13
N SER A 264 -30.78 -6.76 -47.13
CA SER A 264 -31.07 -7.37 -48.42
C SER A 264 -29.79 -7.71 -49.18
N ALA A 265 -29.36 -8.97 -49.09
CA ALA A 265 -28.46 -9.54 -50.09
C ALA A 265 -29.24 -9.58 -51.42
N VAL A 266 -28.77 -8.79 -52.38
CA VAL A 266 -29.27 -8.73 -53.75
C VAL A 266 -29.28 -10.15 -54.33
N ASN A 267 -30.47 -10.70 -54.54
CA ASN A 267 -30.62 -11.96 -55.25
C ASN A 267 -30.37 -11.68 -56.73
N ASN A 268 -29.26 -12.17 -57.27
CA ASN A 268 -29.14 -12.32 -58.71
C ASN A 268 -29.97 -13.54 -59.10
N ASP A 269 -31.15 -13.31 -59.67
CA ASP A 269 -32.17 -14.33 -60.04
C ASP A 269 -31.72 -15.32 -61.13
N VAL A 270 -30.44 -15.31 -61.52
CA VAL A 270 -29.91 -16.20 -62.54
C VAL A 270 -29.53 -17.55 -61.91
N LYS A 271 -30.39 -18.56 -62.08
CA LYS A 271 -30.13 -19.93 -61.64
C LYS A 271 -28.91 -20.49 -62.38
N GLN A 272 -27.82 -20.72 -61.64
CA GLN A 272 -26.61 -21.35 -62.17
C GLN A 272 -26.92 -22.76 -62.69
N LYS A 273 -26.59 -23.02 -63.96
CA LYS A 273 -26.83 -24.34 -64.61
C LYS A 273 -25.89 -25.44 -64.10
N TYR A 274 -24.72 -25.07 -63.59
CA TYR A 274 -23.69 -26.02 -63.15
C TYR A 274 -23.21 -25.69 -61.74
N ASN A 275 -22.82 -26.72 -60.97
CA ASN A 275 -22.28 -26.57 -59.62
C ASN A 275 -20.91 -25.87 -59.65
N SER A 276 -20.77 -24.80 -58.86
CA SER A 276 -19.59 -23.93 -58.82
C SER A 276 -18.32 -24.60 -58.30
N GLN A 277 -18.43 -25.69 -57.55
CA GLN A 277 -17.26 -26.45 -57.06
C GLN A 277 -16.58 -27.26 -58.18
N PHE A 278 -17.36 -27.74 -59.14
CA PHE A 278 -16.86 -28.68 -60.16
C PHE A 278 -16.57 -27.99 -61.49
N ASN A 279 -17.38 -26.98 -61.85
CA ASN A 279 -17.24 -26.27 -63.12
C ASN A 279 -17.26 -24.73 -62.90
N PRO A 280 -16.22 -24.15 -62.27
CA PRO A 280 -16.23 -22.74 -61.84
C PRO A 280 -16.23 -21.75 -63.01
N HIS A 281 -15.63 -22.10 -64.14
CA HIS A 281 -15.62 -21.24 -65.32
C HIS A 281 -17.01 -21.12 -65.97
N LEU A 282 -17.77 -22.22 -66.03
CA LEU A 282 -19.14 -22.25 -66.58
C LEU A 282 -20.17 -21.66 -65.62
N ALA A 283 -19.98 -21.83 -64.31
CA ALA A 283 -20.87 -21.25 -63.29
C ALA A 283 -20.83 -19.71 -63.29
N LYS A 284 -19.71 -19.12 -63.72
CA LYS A 284 -19.48 -17.66 -63.78
C LYS A 284 -19.88 -17.01 -65.12
N GLN A 285 -20.19 -17.77 -66.16
CA GLN A 285 -20.56 -17.21 -67.46
C GLN A 285 -21.99 -16.63 -67.52
N ASN A 286 -22.81 -16.85 -66.49
CA ASN A 286 -24.20 -16.37 -66.44
C ASN A 286 -24.33 -14.95 -65.85
N PHE A 287 -23.22 -14.22 -65.73
CA PHE A 287 -23.16 -12.81 -65.33
C PHE A 287 -22.86 -11.92 -66.55
N THR A 288 -23.80 -11.86 -67.49
CA THR A 288 -23.83 -10.87 -68.58
C THR A 288 -25.25 -10.39 -68.75
#